data_AF-A0A428P659-F1
#
_entry.id   AF-A0A428P659-F1
#
_cell.length_a   1.000
_cell.length_b   1.000
_cell.length_c   1.000
_cell.angle_alpha   90.00
_cell.angle_beta   90.00
_cell.angle_gamma   90.00
#
_symmetry.space_group_name_H-M   'P 1'
#
loop_
_entity.id
_entity.type
_entity.pdbx_description
1 polymer ?
#
loop_
_entity_poly.entity_id
_entity_poly.type
_entity_poly.pdbx_seq_one_letter_code
_entity_poly.pdbx_strand_id
1 'polypeptide(L)'
;IAQLEEQIQTLRRQQNSLKSTTLLVLHKIQDQRSTYLAEPYWTLNDRRELRLVGNSPLADEEEYLLQRPDVAFVVYKHYEHTHQVKAIQTAKAEGSVLPDPEPARETIQLLSKKMIWAMDAFVDTQSTFKIYFPDWHSERPIESPFLFWYYYRSPDRLDVLPEASRSQMRLLTGWIDDNYSGIYTNAKSEFDHGLVCQSTMPFFIQPGEALISKNDNGIQGYIAESWPTKVSTTRHHSFPSPREPRKVSQRWAV
;
A
#
# COMPACT_ATOMS: atom_id res chain seq x y z
N ILE A 1 -39.92 24.07 -0.11
CA ILE A 1 -38.52 24.55 0.04
C ILE A 1 -37.62 23.37 0.42
N ALA A 2 -37.85 22.68 1.55
CA ALA A 2 -37.08 21.49 1.96
C ALA A 2 -36.96 20.38 0.88
N GLN A 3 -38.06 20.04 0.20
CA GLN A 3 -38.06 19.01 -0.86
C GLN A 3 -37.19 19.38 -2.07
N LEU A 4 -37.10 20.68 -2.38
CA LEU A 4 -36.30 21.21 -3.49
C LEU A 4 -34.81 21.25 -3.12
N GLU A 5 -34.50 21.55 -1.86
CA GLU A 5 -33.13 21.51 -1.32
C GLU A 5 -32.57 20.08 -1.29
N GLU A 6 -33.40 19.11 -0.89
CA GLU A 6 -33.06 17.68 -0.93
C GLU A 6 -32.80 17.20 -2.38
N GLN A 7 -33.61 17.65 -3.33
CA GLN A 7 -33.44 17.32 -4.75
C GLN A 7 -32.15 17.93 -5.34
N ILE A 8 -31.83 19.18 -4.99
CA ILE A 8 -30.58 19.83 -5.40
C ILE A 8 -29.37 19.13 -4.79
N GLN A 9 -29.42 18.72 -3.52
CA GLN A 9 -28.34 17.94 -2.92
C GLN A 9 -28.18 16.57 -3.59
N THR A 10 -29.28 15.91 -3.94
CA THR A 10 -29.27 14.63 -4.65
C THR A 10 -28.63 14.75 -6.02
N LEU A 11 -29.03 15.77 -6.80
CA LEU A 11 -28.47 16.04 -8.13
C LEU A 11 -26.99 16.44 -8.06
N ARG A 12 -26.57 17.20 -7.04
CA ARG A 12 -25.16 17.52 -6.81
C ARG A 12 -24.33 16.29 -6.44
N ARG A 13 -24.86 15.40 -5.60
CA ARG A 13 -24.22 14.11 -5.27
C ARG A 13 -24.08 13.23 -6.50
N GLN A 14 -25.11 13.16 -7.35
CA GLN A 14 -25.07 12.43 -8.62
C GLN A 14 -24.08 13.07 -9.61
N GLN A 15 -24.05 14.39 -9.73
CA GLN A 15 -23.12 15.07 -10.61
C GLN A 15 -21.67 14.98 -10.13
N ASN A 16 -21.44 14.98 -8.82
CA ASN A 16 -20.10 14.82 -8.24
C ASN A 16 -19.63 13.36 -8.29
N SER A 17 -20.53 12.37 -8.13
CA SER A 17 -20.18 10.96 -8.35
C SER A 17 -19.81 10.68 -9.81
N LEU A 18 -20.39 11.42 -10.76
CA LEU A 18 -20.00 11.40 -12.17
C LEU A 18 -18.62 12.05 -12.41
N LYS A 19 -18.13 12.88 -11.48
CA LYS A 19 -16.88 13.64 -11.56
C LYS A 19 -15.82 13.22 -10.54
N SER A 20 -15.93 12.05 -9.88
CA SER A 20 -14.90 11.63 -8.91
C SER A 20 -13.52 11.57 -9.57
N THR A 21 -12.69 12.56 -9.30
CA THR A 21 -11.45 12.88 -10.05
C THR A 21 -10.32 13.34 -9.14
N THR A 22 -10.57 13.45 -7.84
CA THR A 22 -9.55 13.88 -6.87
C THR A 22 -9.07 12.69 -6.04
N LEU A 23 -7.85 12.78 -5.55
CA LEU A 23 -7.34 11.92 -4.49
C LEU A 23 -7.32 12.70 -3.19
N LEU A 24 -7.40 11.99 -2.07
CA LEU A 24 -7.24 12.56 -0.73
C LEU A 24 -6.13 11.79 -0.01
N VAL A 25 -5.24 12.50 0.68
CA VAL A 25 -4.22 11.90 1.54
C VAL A 25 -4.66 12.07 2.99
N LEU A 26 -4.69 10.99 3.74
CA LEU A 26 -4.98 10.97 5.17
C LEU A 26 -3.83 10.31 5.93
N HIS A 27 -3.64 10.72 7.18
CA HIS A 27 -2.53 10.27 8.01
C HIS A 27 -3.07 9.51 9.24
N LYS A 28 -2.48 8.35 9.53
CA LYS A 28 -2.82 7.50 10.68
C LYS A 28 -1.55 7.21 11.47
N ILE A 29 -1.60 7.38 12.78
CA ILE A 29 -0.48 7.06 13.68
C ILE A 29 -0.82 5.77 14.42
N GLN A 30 0.14 4.86 14.49
CA GLN A 30 0.01 3.62 15.25
C GLN A 30 -0.47 3.88 16.68
N ASP A 31 -1.36 3.03 17.17
CA ASP A 31 -1.98 3.11 18.50
C ASP A 31 -2.88 4.34 18.73
N GLN A 32 -3.10 5.18 17.72
CA GLN A 32 -4.06 6.29 17.76
C GLN A 32 -5.30 5.93 16.94
N ARG A 33 -6.49 6.25 17.48
CA ARG A 33 -7.77 6.00 16.80
C ARG A 33 -8.11 7.07 15.77
N SER A 34 -7.53 8.26 15.90
CA SER A 34 -7.84 9.40 15.06
C SER A 34 -7.13 9.34 13.72
N THR A 35 -7.80 9.88 12.71
CA THR A 35 -7.26 10.12 11.37
C THR A 35 -7.04 11.61 11.19
N TYR A 36 -5.99 11.96 10.46
CA TYR A 36 -5.48 13.32 10.39
C TYR A 36 -5.44 13.82 8.94
N LEU A 37 -5.75 15.10 8.74
CA LEU A 37 -5.72 15.76 7.42
C LEU A 37 -4.34 16.30 7.04
N ALA A 38 -3.46 16.47 8.02
CA ALA A 38 -2.12 16.99 7.81
C ALA A 38 -1.07 16.03 8.36
N GLU A 39 0.14 16.14 7.82
CA GLU A 39 1.27 15.30 8.24
C GLU A 39 1.54 15.47 9.73
N PRO A 40 1.87 14.37 10.42
CA PRO A 40 2.24 14.44 11.83
C PRO A 40 3.57 15.15 11.99
N TYR A 41 3.91 15.50 13.23
CA TYR A 41 5.18 16.15 13.56
C TYR A 41 5.75 15.59 14.86
N TRP A 42 7.06 15.76 15.02
CA TRP A 42 7.76 15.40 16.24
C TRP A 42 7.58 16.46 17.32
N THR A 43 7.29 16.03 18.54
CA THR A 43 7.28 16.91 19.72
C THR A 43 7.94 16.21 20.91
N LEU A 44 8.28 16.98 21.94
CA LEU A 44 8.80 16.46 23.20
C LEU A 44 7.67 16.38 24.23
N ASN A 45 7.56 15.26 24.95
CA ASN A 45 6.68 15.17 26.11
C ASN A 45 7.33 15.84 27.34
N ASP A 46 6.60 15.88 28.47
CA ASP A 46 7.08 16.46 29.73
C ASP A 46 8.37 15.80 30.26
N ARG A 47 8.64 14.55 29.86
CA ARG A 47 9.86 13.80 30.19
C ARG A 47 10.99 14.02 29.19
N ARG A 48 10.83 14.95 28.24
CA ARG A 48 11.74 15.22 27.12
C ARG A 48 11.97 14.01 26.21
N GLU A 49 11.01 13.10 26.15
CA GLU A 49 11.01 12.00 25.20
C GLU A 49 10.32 12.44 23.91
N LEU A 50 10.88 12.03 22.78
CA LEU A 50 10.33 12.37 21.47
C LEU A 50 9.06 11.55 21.21
N ARG A 51 8.00 12.22 20.79
CA ARG A 51 6.72 11.62 20.45
C ARG A 51 6.23 12.14 19.11
N LEU A 52 5.65 11.24 18.32
CA LEU A 52 4.95 11.60 17.09
C LEU A 52 3.51 12.02 17.44
N VAL A 53 3.10 13.19 16.97
CA VAL A 53 1.75 13.75 17.20
C VAL A 53 1.10 14.09 15.87
N GLY A 54 -0.17 13.69 15.73
CA GLY A 54 -0.95 13.96 14.52
C GLY A 54 -1.42 15.41 14.47
N ASN A 55 -1.66 15.90 13.25
CA ASN A 55 -2.05 17.27 12.99
C ASN A 55 -3.42 17.35 12.29
N SER A 56 -4.28 18.27 12.71
CA SER A 56 -5.64 18.44 12.17
C SER A 56 -6.48 17.14 12.20
N PRO A 57 -6.86 16.64 13.41
CA PRO A 57 -7.65 15.42 13.55
C PRO A 57 -9.06 15.59 12.95
N LEU A 58 -9.53 14.55 12.26
CA LEU A 58 -10.92 14.38 11.88
C LEU A 58 -11.75 13.94 13.10
N ALA A 59 -12.91 14.56 13.27
CA ALA A 59 -13.88 14.16 14.29
C ALA A 59 -14.48 12.79 13.97
N ASP A 60 -14.84 12.60 12.69
CA ASP A 60 -15.35 11.35 12.14
C ASP A 60 -14.83 11.21 10.70
N GLU A 61 -14.05 10.15 10.45
CA GLU A 61 -13.49 9.88 9.12
C GLU A 61 -14.57 9.44 8.12
N GLU A 62 -15.51 8.60 8.56
CA GLU A 62 -16.56 8.06 7.69
C GLU A 62 -17.49 9.17 7.23
N GLU A 63 -17.94 10.02 8.16
CA GLU A 63 -18.78 11.18 7.83
C GLU A 63 -18.05 12.16 6.92
N TYR A 64 -16.76 12.44 7.19
CA TYR A 64 -15.96 13.32 6.35
C TYR A 64 -15.85 12.80 4.90
N LEU A 65 -15.60 11.51 4.72
CA LEU A 65 -15.51 10.90 3.39
C LEU A 65 -16.88 10.86 2.68
N LEU A 66 -17.98 10.63 3.41
CA LEU A 66 -19.34 10.69 2.85
C LEU A 66 -19.70 12.08 2.30
N GLN A 67 -19.15 13.13 2.89
CA GLN A 67 -19.33 14.52 2.43
C GLN A 67 -18.45 14.88 1.22
N ARG A 68 -17.59 13.95 0.75
CA ARG A 68 -16.61 14.17 -0.33
C ARG A 68 -16.80 13.22 -1.52
N PRO A 69 -17.95 13.28 -2.22
CA PRO A 69 -18.21 12.42 -3.39
C PRO A 69 -17.28 12.71 -4.59
N ASP A 70 -16.53 13.81 -4.55
CA ASP A 70 -15.50 14.17 -5.53
C ASP A 70 -14.25 13.28 -5.46
N VAL A 71 -14.01 12.63 -4.32
CA VAL A 71 -12.81 11.82 -4.07
C VAL A 71 -12.96 10.45 -4.70
N ALA A 72 -12.03 10.08 -5.59
CA ALA A 72 -11.98 8.79 -6.26
C ALA A 72 -11.38 7.70 -5.35
N PHE A 73 -10.31 8.03 -4.64
CA PHE A 73 -9.63 7.14 -3.69
C PHE A 73 -8.91 7.95 -2.61
N VAL A 74 -8.62 7.29 -1.50
CA VAL A 74 -7.85 7.83 -0.38
C VAL A 74 -6.52 7.09 -0.28
N VAL A 75 -5.45 7.84 -0.09
CA VAL A 75 -4.15 7.31 0.31
C VAL A 75 -4.02 7.48 1.81
N TYR A 76 -3.84 6.39 2.54
CA TYR A 76 -3.50 6.44 3.96
C TYR A 76 -1.99 6.29 4.13
N LYS A 77 -1.37 7.29 4.75
CA LYS A 77 0.00 7.24 5.25
C LYS A 77 -0.01 6.77 6.70
N HIS A 78 0.54 5.58 6.97
CA HIS A 78 0.58 4.98 8.31
C HIS A 78 1.94 5.19 8.95
N TYR A 79 1.96 5.89 10.08
CA TYR A 79 3.18 6.20 10.81
C TYR A 79 3.33 5.30 12.03
N GLU A 80 4.55 4.81 12.26
CA GLU A 80 4.88 3.97 13.40
C GLU A 80 5.99 4.61 14.22
N HIS A 81 5.87 4.57 15.54
CA HIS A 81 6.85 5.17 16.44
C HIS A 81 8.26 4.57 16.29
N THR A 82 8.34 3.32 15.82
CA THR A 82 9.60 2.58 15.68
C THR A 82 10.26 2.74 14.31
N HIS A 83 9.56 3.30 13.32
CA HIS A 83 9.99 3.30 11.93
C HIS A 83 11.30 4.08 11.73
N GLN A 84 11.39 5.29 12.28
CA GLN A 84 12.54 6.19 12.09
C GLN A 84 13.49 6.26 13.30
N VAL A 85 13.44 5.29 14.21
CA VAL A 85 14.26 5.32 15.45
C VAL A 85 15.75 5.48 15.16
N LYS A 86 16.28 4.80 14.14
CA LYS A 86 17.71 4.91 13.77
C LYS A 86 18.06 6.29 13.22
N ALA A 87 17.22 6.85 12.35
CA ALA A 87 17.43 8.19 11.79
C ALA A 87 17.38 9.26 12.88
N ILE A 88 16.42 9.15 13.81
CA ILE A 88 16.30 10.03 14.98
C ILE A 88 17.53 9.91 15.90
N GLN A 89 18.01 8.70 16.18
CA GLN A 89 19.19 8.49 17.01
C GLN A 89 20.45 9.08 16.37
N THR A 90 20.59 8.91 15.05
CA THR A 90 21.69 9.48 14.27
C THR A 90 21.66 11.01 14.34
N ALA A 91 20.50 11.62 14.07
CA ALA A 91 20.34 13.07 14.17
C ALA A 91 20.66 13.62 15.57
N LYS A 92 20.25 12.91 16.63
CA LYS A 92 20.61 13.26 18.02
C LYS A 92 22.10 13.16 18.29
N ALA A 93 22.77 12.12 17.79
CA ALA A 93 24.20 11.93 17.98
C ALA A 93 25.02 12.99 17.22
N GLU A 94 24.55 13.39 16.04
CA GLU A 94 25.20 14.39 15.19
C GLU A 94 24.82 15.84 15.57
N GLY A 95 23.86 16.03 16.47
CA GLY A 95 23.33 17.35 16.82
C GLY A 95 22.62 18.05 15.65
N SER A 96 22.14 17.28 14.67
CA SER A 96 21.45 17.80 13.50
C SER A 96 19.95 18.00 13.75
N VAL A 97 19.28 18.59 12.77
CA VAL A 97 17.82 18.70 12.76
C VAL A 97 17.21 17.28 12.72
N LEU A 98 16.11 17.08 13.43
CA LEU A 98 15.36 15.82 13.37
C LEU A 98 14.78 15.65 11.96
N PRO A 99 14.78 14.43 11.41
CA PRO A 99 14.15 14.17 10.12
C PRO A 99 12.63 14.38 10.23
N ASP A 100 12.02 14.81 9.13
CA ASP A 100 10.56 14.86 9.04
C ASP A 100 9.96 13.46 9.23
N PRO A 101 8.75 13.33 9.81
CA PRO A 101 8.10 12.04 9.93
C PRO A 101 7.83 11.38 8.57
N GLU A 102 8.23 10.13 8.44
CA GLU A 102 8.00 9.30 7.26
C GLU A 102 7.02 8.17 7.58
N PRO A 103 6.08 7.87 6.67
CA PRO A 103 5.16 6.77 6.85
C PRO A 103 5.91 5.42 6.78
N ALA A 104 5.58 4.51 7.69
CA ALA A 104 6.10 3.15 7.70
C ALA A 104 5.52 2.30 6.55
N ARG A 105 4.29 2.60 6.16
CA ARG A 105 3.60 2.01 5.00
C ARG A 105 2.52 2.96 4.51
N GLU A 106 2.10 2.74 3.27
CA GLU A 106 0.95 3.41 2.69
C GLU A 106 -0.07 2.41 2.18
N THR A 107 -1.34 2.80 2.19
CA THR A 107 -2.43 2.01 1.62
C THR A 107 -3.33 2.88 0.77
N ILE A 108 -3.94 2.30 -0.26
CA ILE A 108 -4.91 2.99 -1.12
C ILE A 108 -6.27 2.33 -0.95
N GLN A 109 -7.27 3.13 -0.58
CA GLN A 109 -8.66 2.71 -0.52
C GLN A 109 -9.44 3.37 -1.65
N LEU A 110 -10.00 2.56 -2.56
CA LEU A 110 -10.89 3.07 -3.60
C LEU A 110 -12.25 3.43 -2.96
N LEU A 111 -12.76 4.62 -3.27
CA LEU A 111 -14.05 5.11 -2.75
C LEU A 111 -15.13 5.20 -3.84
N SER A 112 -14.75 5.66 -5.03
CA SER A 112 -15.68 5.81 -6.13
C SER A 112 -16.05 4.44 -6.71
N LYS A 113 -17.34 4.12 -6.79
CA LYS A 113 -17.84 2.90 -7.45
C LYS A 113 -17.32 2.76 -8.87
N LYS A 114 -17.25 3.88 -9.60
CA LYS A 114 -16.72 3.91 -10.96
C LYS A 114 -15.25 3.52 -11.01
N MET A 115 -14.48 3.94 -10.01
CA MET A 115 -13.06 3.59 -9.87
C MET A 115 -12.87 2.12 -9.49
N ILE A 116 -13.70 1.61 -8.58
CA ILE A 116 -13.73 0.18 -8.23
C ILE A 116 -14.02 -0.65 -9.48
N TRP A 117 -15.04 -0.29 -10.27
CA TRP A 117 -15.35 -0.95 -11.53
C TRP A 117 -14.24 -0.84 -12.57
N ALA A 118 -13.56 0.31 -12.64
CA ALA A 118 -12.42 0.49 -13.54
C ALA A 118 -11.25 -0.42 -13.16
N MET A 119 -10.98 -0.57 -11.86
CA MET A 119 -9.99 -1.50 -11.33
C MET A 119 -10.39 -2.95 -11.62
N ASP A 120 -11.64 -3.34 -11.34
CA ASP A 120 -12.14 -4.69 -11.63
C ASP A 120 -12.01 -5.04 -13.12
N ALA A 121 -12.45 -4.13 -14.00
CA ALA A 121 -12.31 -4.31 -15.44
C ALA A 121 -10.83 -4.43 -15.87
N PHE A 122 -9.94 -3.65 -15.25
CA PHE A 122 -8.51 -3.74 -15.52
C PHE A 122 -7.94 -5.11 -15.11
N VAL A 123 -8.20 -5.56 -13.88
CA VAL A 123 -7.65 -6.83 -13.38
C VAL A 123 -8.23 -8.04 -14.11
N ASP A 124 -9.50 -7.99 -14.53
CA ASP A 124 -10.13 -9.06 -15.31
C ASP A 124 -9.55 -9.19 -16.73
N THR A 125 -8.92 -8.14 -17.28
CA THR A 125 -8.19 -8.25 -18.55
C THR A 125 -6.85 -9.00 -18.41
N GLN A 126 -6.37 -9.22 -17.19
CA GLN A 126 -5.08 -9.85 -16.92
C GLN A 126 -5.28 -11.33 -16.57
N SER A 127 -4.98 -12.22 -17.51
CA SER A 127 -5.24 -13.67 -17.38
C SER A 127 -4.59 -14.33 -16.15
N THR A 128 -3.43 -13.84 -15.71
CA THR A 128 -2.68 -14.36 -14.56
C THR A 128 -3.02 -13.67 -13.23
N PHE A 129 -3.87 -12.65 -13.23
CA PHE A 129 -4.06 -11.80 -12.05
C PHE A 129 -4.63 -12.54 -10.86
N LYS A 130 -5.71 -13.31 -11.06
CA LYS A 130 -6.34 -14.11 -9.99
C LYS A 130 -5.46 -15.26 -9.50
N ILE A 131 -4.42 -15.64 -10.26
CA ILE A 131 -3.43 -16.62 -9.83
C ILE A 131 -2.46 -15.98 -8.84
N TYR A 132 -1.96 -14.78 -9.15
CA TYR A 132 -0.99 -14.09 -8.31
C TYR A 132 -1.60 -13.32 -7.14
N PHE A 133 -2.84 -12.88 -7.28
CA PHE A 133 -3.57 -12.13 -6.26
C PHE A 133 -4.95 -12.78 -6.02
N PRO A 134 -4.99 -14.02 -5.48
CA PRO A 134 -6.23 -14.78 -5.30
C PRO A 134 -7.20 -14.12 -4.31
N ASP A 135 -6.67 -13.38 -3.34
CA ASP A 135 -7.46 -12.67 -2.33
C ASP A 135 -7.81 -11.22 -2.71
N TRP A 136 -7.55 -10.82 -3.96
CA TRP A 136 -7.80 -9.46 -4.43
C TRP A 136 -9.27 -9.10 -4.41
N HIS A 137 -9.57 -7.94 -3.82
CA HIS A 137 -10.88 -7.30 -3.88
C HIS A 137 -10.65 -5.80 -4.04
N SER A 138 -11.15 -5.20 -5.11
CA SER A 138 -10.92 -3.77 -5.42
C SER A 138 -11.53 -2.81 -4.39
N GLU A 139 -12.45 -3.30 -3.56
CA GLU A 139 -13.03 -2.56 -2.43
C GLU A 139 -12.17 -2.61 -1.15
N ARG A 140 -11.16 -3.47 -1.08
CA ARG A 140 -10.26 -3.54 0.08
C ARG A 140 -9.09 -2.57 -0.10
N PRO A 141 -8.45 -2.14 1.00
CA PRO A 141 -7.21 -1.38 0.92
C PRO A 141 -6.15 -2.15 0.14
N ILE A 142 -5.53 -1.48 -0.82
CA ILE A 142 -4.40 -1.97 -1.57
C ILE A 142 -3.14 -1.55 -0.81
N GLU A 143 -2.29 -2.50 -0.45
CA GLU A 143 -1.10 -2.25 0.35
C GLU A 143 0.11 -1.85 -0.51
N SER A 144 0.88 -0.88 -0.05
CA SER A 144 2.23 -0.61 -0.55
C SER A 144 3.12 -1.87 -0.42
N PRO A 145 4.05 -2.12 -1.36
CA PRO A 145 4.51 -1.23 -2.41
C PRO A 145 3.71 -1.34 -3.72
N PHE A 146 2.44 -1.75 -3.67
CA PHE A 146 1.54 -1.85 -4.83
C PHE A 146 2.05 -2.83 -5.89
N LEU A 147 2.38 -4.05 -5.46
CA LEU A 147 2.94 -5.11 -6.31
C LEU A 147 2.10 -5.42 -7.56
N PHE A 148 0.77 -5.31 -7.46
CA PHE A 148 -0.12 -5.49 -8.61
C PHE A 148 0.26 -4.53 -9.75
N TRP A 149 0.56 -3.28 -9.42
CA TRP A 149 0.92 -2.28 -10.40
C TRP A 149 2.35 -2.50 -10.87
N TYR A 150 3.31 -2.75 -9.99
CA TYR A 150 4.68 -3.11 -10.40
C TYR A 150 4.70 -4.22 -11.47
N TYR A 151 3.88 -5.27 -11.30
CA TYR A 151 3.85 -6.40 -12.21
C TYR A 151 3.04 -6.14 -13.50
N TYR A 152 1.90 -5.46 -13.41
CA TYR A 152 1.00 -5.25 -14.55
C TYR A 152 1.14 -3.86 -15.22
N ARG A 153 2.06 -3.02 -14.76
CA ARG A 153 2.34 -1.69 -15.32
C ARG A 153 2.77 -1.81 -16.76
N SER A 154 2.04 -1.14 -17.65
CA SER A 154 2.54 -0.76 -18.97
C SER A 154 1.75 0.44 -19.51
N PRO A 155 2.39 1.29 -20.33
CA PRO A 155 1.77 2.50 -20.88
C PRO A 155 0.50 2.20 -21.68
N ASP A 156 0.44 1.06 -22.38
CA ASP A 156 -0.66 0.69 -23.27
C ASP A 156 -1.76 -0.11 -22.55
N ARG A 157 -1.47 -0.62 -21.34
CA ARG A 157 -2.39 -1.51 -20.60
C ARG A 157 -3.67 -0.82 -20.13
N LEU A 158 -3.72 0.51 -20.12
CA LEU A 158 -4.95 1.24 -19.79
C LEU A 158 -5.82 1.52 -21.03
N ASP A 159 -5.30 1.32 -22.25
CA ASP A 159 -6.03 1.64 -23.46
C ASP A 159 -7.13 0.63 -23.80
N VAL A 160 -7.07 -0.57 -23.19
CA VAL A 160 -8.18 -1.54 -23.22
C VAL A 160 -9.40 -1.06 -22.44
N LEU A 161 -9.26 -0.07 -21.56
CA LEU A 161 -10.36 0.47 -20.78
C LEU A 161 -11.12 1.57 -21.57
N PRO A 162 -12.45 1.66 -21.41
CA PRO A 162 -13.22 2.80 -21.87
C PRO A 162 -12.66 4.11 -21.32
N GLU A 163 -12.74 5.21 -22.09
CA GLU A 163 -12.12 6.50 -21.75
C GLU A 163 -12.47 6.99 -20.33
N ALA A 164 -13.75 6.85 -19.95
CA ALA A 164 -14.23 7.25 -18.64
C ALA A 164 -13.59 6.47 -17.48
N SER A 165 -13.26 5.19 -17.67
CA SER A 165 -12.56 4.34 -16.69
C SER A 165 -11.04 4.57 -16.74
N ARG A 166 -10.52 4.83 -17.95
CA ARG A 166 -9.11 5.12 -18.21
C ARG A 166 -8.63 6.36 -17.46
N SER A 167 -9.43 7.42 -17.42
CA SER A 167 -9.06 8.65 -16.70
C SER A 167 -8.89 8.43 -15.19
N GLN A 168 -9.74 7.59 -14.58
CA GLN A 168 -9.64 7.29 -13.15
C GLN A 168 -8.47 6.36 -12.84
N MET A 169 -8.24 5.35 -13.69
CA MET A 169 -7.05 4.50 -13.56
C MET A 169 -5.78 5.31 -13.73
N ARG A 170 -5.72 6.25 -14.69
CA ARG A 170 -4.58 7.16 -14.86
C ARG A 170 -4.31 8.01 -13.62
N LEU A 171 -5.35 8.47 -12.91
CA LEU A 171 -5.18 9.22 -11.66
C LEU A 171 -4.50 8.35 -10.59
N LEU A 172 -4.96 7.11 -10.41
CA LEU A 172 -4.37 6.19 -9.43
C LEU A 172 -2.96 5.77 -9.81
N THR A 173 -2.78 5.28 -11.03
CA THR A 173 -1.49 4.77 -11.49
C THR A 173 -0.48 5.89 -11.63
N GLY A 174 -0.91 7.10 -12.01
CA GLY A 174 -0.08 8.29 -11.99
C GLY A 174 0.44 8.59 -10.59
N TRP A 175 -0.44 8.58 -9.57
CA TRP A 175 0.01 8.75 -8.19
C TRP A 175 0.99 7.64 -7.74
N ILE A 176 0.71 6.36 -8.06
CA ILE A 176 1.63 5.26 -7.74
C ILE A 176 2.97 5.47 -8.45
N ASP A 177 2.95 5.89 -9.71
CA ASP A 177 4.14 6.13 -10.52
C ASP A 177 5.00 7.25 -9.96
N ASP A 178 4.38 8.38 -9.60
CA ASP A 178 5.07 9.54 -9.06
C ASP A 178 5.76 9.22 -7.71
N ASN A 179 5.18 8.31 -6.91
CA ASN A 179 5.68 8.01 -5.56
C ASN A 179 6.54 6.73 -5.47
N TYR A 180 6.31 5.73 -6.33
CA TYR A 180 6.94 4.40 -6.22
C TYR A 180 7.81 4.00 -7.41
N SER A 181 7.77 4.72 -8.55
CA SER A 181 8.59 4.35 -9.72
C SER A 181 10.09 4.35 -9.41
N GLY A 182 10.55 5.24 -8.53
CA GLY A 182 11.93 5.25 -8.03
C GLY A 182 12.29 3.97 -7.27
N ILE A 183 11.41 3.50 -6.38
CA ILE A 183 11.60 2.24 -5.64
C ILE A 183 11.63 1.06 -6.61
N TYR A 184 10.74 1.02 -7.59
CA TYR A 184 10.68 -0.04 -8.60
C TYR A 184 11.95 -0.10 -9.45
N THR A 185 12.42 1.07 -9.90
CA THR A 185 13.62 1.19 -10.71
C THR A 185 14.86 0.82 -9.91
N ASN A 186 14.95 1.26 -8.64
CA ASN A 186 16.06 0.91 -7.76
C ASN A 186 16.09 -0.59 -7.46
N ALA A 187 14.93 -1.19 -7.12
CA ALA A 187 14.82 -2.62 -6.89
C ALA A 187 15.32 -3.41 -8.11
N LYS A 188 14.84 -3.06 -9.31
CA LYS A 188 15.32 -3.69 -10.54
C LYS A 188 16.82 -3.51 -10.76
N SER A 189 17.34 -2.31 -10.55
CA SER A 189 18.77 -2.01 -10.71
C SER A 189 19.63 -2.83 -9.74
N GLU A 190 19.28 -2.87 -8.45
CA GLU A 190 19.99 -3.67 -7.44
C GLU A 190 19.99 -5.16 -7.82
N PHE A 191 18.84 -5.67 -8.24
CA PHE A 191 18.71 -7.06 -8.67
C PHE A 191 19.57 -7.40 -9.88
N ASP A 192 19.61 -6.51 -10.89
CA ASP A 192 20.46 -6.68 -12.07
C ASP A 192 21.97 -6.70 -11.70
N HIS A 193 22.36 -6.13 -10.55
CA HIS A 193 23.71 -6.21 -9.97
C HIS A 193 23.90 -7.38 -8.99
N GLY A 194 22.92 -8.27 -8.84
CA GLY A 194 22.95 -9.39 -7.92
C GLY A 194 22.76 -9.01 -6.45
N LEU A 195 22.26 -7.81 -6.17
CA LEU A 195 21.95 -7.32 -4.83
C LEU A 195 20.46 -7.48 -4.54
N VAL A 196 20.13 -8.11 -3.41
CA VAL A 196 18.74 -8.25 -2.96
C VAL A 196 18.69 -7.91 -1.47
N CYS A 197 17.73 -7.10 -1.07
CA CYS A 197 17.46 -6.84 0.34
C CYS A 197 16.06 -7.29 0.72
N GLN A 198 15.79 -7.38 2.02
CA GLN A 198 14.49 -7.87 2.51
C GLN A 198 13.31 -7.05 1.98
N SER A 199 13.47 -5.74 1.80
CA SER A 199 12.41 -4.84 1.31
C SER A 199 12.16 -4.97 -0.19
N THR A 200 13.14 -5.42 -0.98
CA THR A 200 12.99 -5.56 -2.44
C THR A 200 12.62 -6.98 -2.87
N MET A 201 12.82 -7.97 -1.99
CA MET A 201 12.46 -9.37 -2.25
C MET A 201 11.06 -9.60 -2.84
N PRO A 202 9.98 -8.91 -2.39
CA PRO A 202 8.65 -9.12 -2.95
C PRO A 202 8.50 -8.74 -4.43
N PHE A 203 9.44 -7.98 -5.00
CA PHE A 203 9.42 -7.61 -6.43
C PHE A 203 9.99 -8.70 -7.35
N PHE A 204 10.74 -9.68 -6.80
CA PHE A 204 11.51 -10.65 -7.61
C PHE A 204 11.00 -12.08 -7.52
N ILE A 205 10.13 -12.38 -6.55
CA ILE A 205 9.59 -13.71 -6.35
C ILE A 205 8.07 -13.64 -6.47
N GLN A 206 7.53 -14.29 -7.50
CA GLN A 206 6.10 -14.43 -7.73
C GLN A 206 5.59 -15.85 -7.40
N PRO A 207 4.30 -16.00 -7.08
CA PRO A 207 3.69 -17.33 -6.94
C PRO A 207 3.90 -18.17 -8.21
N GLY A 208 4.35 -19.41 -8.04
CA GLY A 208 4.65 -20.36 -9.11
C GLY A 208 6.13 -20.40 -9.54
N GLU A 209 6.97 -19.49 -9.05
CA GLU A 209 8.40 -19.50 -9.38
C GLU A 209 9.20 -20.57 -8.62
N ALA A 210 10.18 -21.15 -9.32
CA ALA A 210 11.12 -22.08 -8.72
C ALA A 210 12.21 -21.32 -7.94
N LEU A 211 12.41 -21.70 -6.67
CA LEU A 211 13.44 -21.18 -5.80
C LEU A 211 14.48 -22.27 -5.53
N ILE A 212 15.75 -21.89 -5.45
CA ILE A 212 16.85 -22.81 -5.15
C ILE A 212 17.50 -22.39 -3.84
N SER A 213 17.54 -23.29 -2.87
CA SER A 213 18.31 -23.13 -1.65
C SER A 213 19.57 -23.98 -1.73
N LYS A 214 20.73 -23.37 -1.50
CA LYS A 214 22.01 -24.05 -1.38
C LYS A 214 22.54 -23.82 0.03
N ASN A 215 22.73 -24.90 0.77
CA ASN A 215 23.33 -24.88 2.11
C ASN A 215 24.29 -26.07 2.27
N ASP A 216 24.86 -26.21 3.46
CA ASP A 216 25.82 -27.29 3.76
C ASP A 216 25.23 -28.71 3.57
N ASN A 217 23.89 -28.83 3.57
CA ASN A 217 23.18 -30.09 3.33
C ASN A 217 22.87 -30.35 1.84
N GLY A 218 23.34 -29.48 0.93
CA GLY A 218 23.18 -29.64 -0.51
C GLY A 218 22.28 -28.60 -1.17
N ILE A 219 21.79 -28.94 -2.36
CA ILE A 219 20.93 -28.08 -3.19
C ILE A 219 19.50 -28.61 -3.14
N GLN A 220 18.54 -27.76 -2.82
CA GLN A 220 17.12 -28.08 -2.76
C GLN A 220 16.32 -27.09 -3.60
N GLY A 221 15.36 -27.60 -4.38
CA GLY A 221 14.40 -26.79 -5.13
C GLY A 221 13.07 -26.65 -4.39
N TYR A 222 12.47 -25.48 -4.51
CA TYR A 222 11.15 -25.14 -3.96
C TYR A 222 10.33 -24.43 -5.04
N ILE A 223 9.02 -24.35 -4.83
CA ILE A 223 8.13 -23.51 -5.63
C ILE A 223 7.47 -22.50 -4.69
N ALA A 224 7.49 -21.22 -5.05
CA ALA A 224 6.83 -20.18 -4.30
C ALA A 224 5.31 -20.35 -4.37
N GLU A 225 4.63 -20.57 -3.25
CA GLU A 225 3.16 -20.65 -3.22
C GLU A 225 2.49 -19.27 -3.12
N SER A 226 3.22 -18.26 -2.67
CA SER A 226 2.71 -16.90 -2.43
C SER A 226 3.85 -15.87 -2.54
N TRP A 227 3.47 -14.58 -2.59
CA TRP A 227 4.43 -13.48 -2.51
C TRP A 227 5.22 -13.51 -1.19
N PRO A 228 6.51 -13.13 -1.20
CA PRO A 228 7.29 -12.99 0.03
C PRO A 228 6.62 -12.01 1.00
N THR A 229 6.39 -12.45 2.23
CA THR A 229 5.87 -11.61 3.31
C THR A 229 6.91 -11.44 4.40
N LYS A 230 6.88 -10.28 5.07
CA LYS A 230 7.74 -10.05 6.24
C LYS A 230 7.19 -10.85 7.42
N VAL A 231 7.89 -11.92 7.80
CA VAL A 231 7.51 -12.72 8.97
C VAL A 231 7.92 -11.98 10.26
N SER A 232 6.95 -11.36 10.91
CA SER A 232 7.06 -10.89 12.30
C SER A 232 7.47 -12.06 13.18
N THR A 233 8.46 -11.85 14.05
CA THR A 233 9.11 -12.89 14.86
C THR A 233 8.21 -13.43 15.98
N THR A 234 7.03 -13.94 15.69
CA THR A 234 6.24 -14.73 16.63
C THR A 234 6.59 -16.19 16.38
N ARG A 235 7.31 -16.81 17.33
CA ARG A 235 7.64 -18.24 17.27
C ARG A 235 6.35 -19.06 17.27
N HIS A 236 5.80 -19.37 16.11
CA HIS A 236 4.80 -20.41 15.98
C HIS A 236 5.50 -21.74 15.74
N HIS A 237 5.62 -22.52 16.83
CA HIS A 237 5.88 -23.94 16.74
C HIS A 237 4.62 -24.61 16.19
N SER A 238 4.53 -24.73 14.87
CA SER A 238 3.52 -25.57 14.23
C SER A 238 4.03 -27.01 14.17
N PHE A 239 3.44 -27.89 14.98
CA PHE A 239 3.66 -29.33 14.87
C PHE A 239 3.03 -29.87 13.57
N PRO A 240 3.68 -30.78 12.84
CA PRO A 240 3.16 -31.24 11.56
C PRO A 240 2.06 -32.28 11.74
N SER A 241 0.91 -32.05 11.10
CA SER A 241 -0.12 -33.07 10.87
C SER A 241 0.25 -33.93 9.64
N PRO A 242 0.01 -35.26 9.63
CA PRO A 242 0.70 -36.17 8.70
C PRO A 242 0.14 -36.26 7.27
N ARG A 243 -0.75 -35.35 6.83
CA ARG A 243 -1.52 -35.55 5.58
C ARG A 243 -1.56 -34.39 4.58
N GLU A 244 -0.71 -33.37 4.74
CA GLU A 244 -0.56 -32.30 3.72
C GLU A 244 0.89 -32.18 3.26
N PRO A 245 1.16 -31.80 1.99
CA PRO A 245 2.51 -31.43 1.58
C PRO A 245 3.04 -30.37 2.53
N ARG A 246 4.28 -30.59 2.99
CA ARG A 246 4.93 -29.77 4.02
C ARG A 246 4.98 -28.31 3.55
N LYS A 247 4.10 -27.46 4.09
CA LYS A 247 4.26 -26.00 4.03
C LYS A 247 5.50 -25.66 4.85
N VAL A 248 6.60 -25.36 4.17
CA VAL A 248 7.84 -24.90 4.82
C VAL A 248 7.90 -23.39 4.66
N SER A 249 7.69 -22.65 5.75
CA SER A 249 8.04 -21.24 5.78
C SER A 249 9.56 -21.14 5.97
N GLN A 250 10.28 -20.73 4.93
CA GLN A 250 11.71 -20.46 5.03
C GLN A 250 11.97 -18.97 5.21
N ARG A 251 12.81 -18.65 6.20
CA ARG A 251 13.31 -17.30 6.43
C ARG A 251 14.61 -17.15 5.67
N TRP A 252 14.70 -16.07 4.90
CA TRP A 252 15.94 -15.65 4.27
C TRP A 252 16.54 -14.55 5.16
N ALA A 253 17.77 -14.77 5.62
CA ALA A 253 18.59 -13.70 6.15
C ALA A 253 19.52 -13.26 5.01
N VAL A 254 19.54 -11.96 4.74
CA VAL A 254 20.59 -11.32 3.93
C VAL A 254 21.65 -10.83 4.89
#